data_AF-A0AAD4MB66-F1
#
_entry.id   AF-A0AAD4MB66-F1
#
_cell.length_a   1.000
_cell.length_b   1.000
_cell.length_c   1.000
_cell.angle_alpha   90.00
_cell.angle_beta   90.00
_cell.angle_gamma   90.00
#
_symmetry.space_group_name_H-M   'P 1'
#
loop_
_entity.id
_entity.type
_entity.pdbx_description
1 polymer ?
#
loop_
_entity_poly.entity_id
_entity_poly.type
_entity_poly.pdbx_seq_one_letter_code
_entity_poly.pdbx_strand_id
1 'polypeptide(L)'
;MFQSFVLVELVVVLQGSVVHRPYPLTMSSIGLGAAFAAVQLVYQAYSKVKSSKARCARLVERCQLVVERLERIAMTKDGDAVIRERIHELERAFGYTAQIIIQVGQQGIIASLLRSETNALQIESCNEALTELISLFNLEETVDIRRWQTELEIARVRDHQELLSMGQRIESGNAAINRELAQQGATLTEVLRVLHVCWGRRLFRIRALR
;
A
#
# COMPACT_ATOMS: atom_id res chain seq x y z
N MET A 1 33.54 -9.65 13.20
CA MET A 1 33.99 -9.45 11.80
C MET A 1 32.83 -9.22 10.81
N PHE A 2 31.56 -9.31 11.22
CA PHE A 2 30.38 -9.05 10.37
C PHE A 2 29.93 -7.57 10.26
N GLN A 3 30.42 -6.67 11.12
CA GLN A 3 29.97 -5.27 11.18
C GLN A 3 30.58 -4.33 10.13
N SER A 4 31.68 -4.73 9.49
CA SER A 4 32.33 -3.91 8.46
C SER A 4 31.77 -4.15 7.05
N PHE A 5 31.05 -5.26 6.84
CA PHE A 5 30.45 -5.57 5.54
C PHE A 5 29.19 -4.73 5.27
N VAL A 6 28.35 -4.51 6.28
CA VAL A 6 27.12 -3.70 6.13
C VAL A 6 27.44 -2.25 5.78
N LEU A 7 28.51 -1.68 6.35
CA LEU A 7 28.91 -0.30 6.05
C LEU A 7 29.50 -0.13 4.64
N VAL A 8 30.17 -1.16 4.12
CA VAL A 8 30.72 -1.14 2.74
C VAL A 8 29.63 -1.41 1.72
N GLU A 9 28.72 -2.36 1.97
CA GLU A 9 27.56 -2.56 1.10
C GLU A 9 26.63 -1.34 1.09
N LEU A 10 26.39 -0.65 2.22
CA LEU A 10 25.55 0.56 2.21
C LEU A 10 26.20 1.73 1.47
N VAL A 11 27.52 1.92 1.59
CA VAL A 11 28.24 2.95 0.82
C VAL A 11 28.27 2.60 -0.67
N VAL A 12 28.38 1.33 -1.04
CA VAL A 12 28.30 0.87 -2.43
C VAL A 12 26.85 0.98 -2.96
N VAL A 13 25.82 0.72 -2.15
CA VAL A 13 24.41 0.93 -2.54
C VAL A 13 24.10 2.42 -2.67
N LEU A 14 24.68 3.29 -1.83
CA LEU A 14 24.51 4.75 -1.90
C LEU A 14 25.36 5.42 -3.00
N GLN A 15 26.44 4.79 -3.49
CA GLN A 15 27.32 5.38 -4.53
C GLN A 15 27.35 4.63 -5.87
N GLY A 16 26.78 3.44 -5.99
CA GLY A 16 26.83 2.71 -7.26
C GLY A 16 26.22 1.32 -7.20
N SER A 17 24.90 1.22 -7.32
CA SER A 17 24.19 0.10 -7.95
C SER A 17 22.72 0.43 -8.13
N VAL A 18 22.42 1.22 -9.16
CA VAL A 18 21.11 1.18 -9.83
C VAL A 18 21.00 -0.19 -10.49
N VAL A 19 20.64 -1.21 -9.71
CA VAL A 19 20.11 -2.45 -10.28
C VAL A 19 18.75 -2.08 -10.86
N HIS A 20 18.73 -1.88 -12.18
CA HIS A 20 17.55 -1.62 -12.97
C HIS A 20 16.48 -2.68 -12.71
N ARG A 21 15.56 -2.41 -11.78
CA ARG A 21 14.18 -2.87 -11.92
C ARG A 21 13.47 -1.87 -12.84
N PRO A 22 12.82 -2.33 -13.92
CA PRO A 22 12.11 -1.44 -14.84
C PRO A 22 10.78 -1.03 -14.22
N TYR A 23 10.83 -0.08 -13.29
CA TYR A 23 9.70 0.79 -12.99
C TYR A 23 10.07 2.19 -13.50
N PRO A 24 9.13 2.94 -14.10
CA PRO A 24 9.39 4.30 -14.53
C PRO A 24 9.73 5.13 -13.30
N LEU A 25 11.03 5.42 -13.11
CA LEU A 25 11.56 6.31 -12.09
C LEU A 25 11.21 7.77 -12.47
N THR A 26 9.94 8.13 -12.31
CA THR A 26 9.52 9.53 -12.36
C THR A 26 9.88 10.19 -11.04
N MET A 27 10.99 10.94 -11.06
CA MET A 27 11.44 11.96 -10.11
C MET A 27 11.64 11.50 -8.65
N SER A 28 12.91 11.40 -8.25
CA SER A 28 13.30 11.31 -6.84
C SER A 28 12.66 12.47 -6.06
N SER A 29 11.74 12.13 -5.16
CA SER A 29 11.10 13.06 -4.21
C SER A 29 12.13 13.98 -3.55
N ILE A 30 11.91 15.29 -3.63
CA ILE A 30 12.76 16.29 -2.95
C ILE A 30 12.80 16.01 -1.44
N GLY A 31 11.68 15.57 -0.85
CA GLY A 31 11.57 15.23 0.57
C GLY A 31 12.42 14.01 0.93
N LEU A 32 12.37 12.96 0.12
CA LEU A 32 13.18 11.76 0.35
C LEU A 32 14.69 12.09 0.24
N GLY A 33 15.08 12.92 -0.74
CA GLY A 33 16.47 13.38 -0.89
C GLY A 33 16.99 14.14 0.34
N ALA A 34 16.17 15.02 0.91
CA ALA A 34 16.52 15.75 2.15
C ALA A 34 16.63 14.81 3.36
N ALA A 35 15.73 13.83 3.48
CA ALA A 35 15.81 12.83 4.55
C ALA A 35 17.09 11.97 4.46
N PHE A 36 17.46 11.56 3.25
CA PHE A 36 18.73 10.86 3.01
C PHE A 36 19.94 11.72 3.37
N ALA A 37 19.95 12.99 2.99
CA ALA A 37 21.03 13.91 3.34
C ALA A 37 21.18 14.03 4.87
N ALA A 38 20.05 14.12 5.60
CA ALA A 38 20.05 14.21 7.05
C ALA A 38 20.56 12.91 7.72
N VAL A 39 20.17 11.73 7.23
CA VAL A 39 20.73 10.46 7.73
C VAL A 39 22.21 10.30 7.37
N GLN A 40 22.66 10.83 6.24
CA GLN A 40 24.07 10.79 5.89
C GLN A 40 24.94 11.53 6.92
N LEU A 41 24.42 12.60 7.55
CA LEU A 41 25.10 13.27 8.66
C LEU A 41 25.28 12.34 9.87
N VAL A 42 24.27 11.52 10.17
CA VAL A 42 24.32 10.52 11.25
C VAL A 42 25.40 9.48 10.97
N TYR A 43 25.48 8.96 9.73
CA TYR A 43 26.54 8.03 9.34
C TYR A 43 27.93 8.66 9.40
N GLN A 44 28.08 9.89 8.93
CA GLN A 44 29.35 10.63 9.01
C GLN A 44 29.78 10.85 10.45
N ALA A 45 28.86 11.18 11.35
CA ALA A 45 29.11 11.28 12.79
C ALA A 45 29.59 9.94 13.36
N TYR A 46 28.90 8.85 13.00
CA TYR A 46 29.21 7.50 13.48
C TYR A 46 30.58 6.99 13.03
N SER A 47 31.01 7.28 11.81
CA SER A 47 32.32 6.84 11.30
C SER A 47 33.51 7.36 12.13
N LYS A 48 33.31 8.44 12.90
CA LYS A 48 34.33 9.07 13.76
C LYS A 48 34.25 8.62 15.23
N VAL A 49 33.38 7.67 15.57
CA VAL A 49 33.15 7.21 16.95
C VAL A 49 34.32 6.38 17.48
N LYS A 50 34.82 6.77 18.65
CA LYS A 50 35.93 6.12 19.36
C LYS A 50 35.44 5.31 20.56
N SER A 51 34.48 5.83 21.33
CA SER A 51 33.89 5.22 22.52
C SER A 51 32.39 4.94 22.34
N SER A 52 31.78 4.14 23.21
CA SER A 52 30.33 3.84 23.17
C SER A 52 29.79 3.32 21.83
N LYS A 53 30.64 2.67 21.01
CA LYS A 53 30.32 2.22 19.64
C LYS A 53 29.01 1.46 19.54
N ALA A 54 28.76 0.50 20.42
CA ALA A 54 27.53 -0.30 20.40
C ALA A 54 26.26 0.54 20.63
N ARG A 55 26.32 1.58 21.48
CA ARG A 55 25.17 2.45 21.73
C ARG A 55 24.92 3.37 20.52
N CYS A 56 25.98 3.95 19.95
CA CYS A 56 25.87 4.79 18.75
C CYS A 56 25.43 3.98 17.52
N ALA A 57 25.89 2.73 17.37
CA ALA A 57 25.47 1.84 16.29
C ALA A 57 23.96 1.61 16.28
N ARG A 58 23.38 1.36 17.46
CA ARG A 58 21.91 1.21 17.60
C ARG A 58 21.15 2.46 17.18
N LEU A 59 21.66 3.66 17.46
CA LEU A 59 21.02 4.90 16.98
C LEU A 59 21.03 4.99 15.45
N VAL A 60 22.16 4.63 14.83
CA VAL A 60 22.30 4.60 13.37
C VAL A 60 21.33 3.58 12.74
N GLU A 61 21.27 2.38 13.29
CA GLU A 61 20.33 1.33 12.85
C GLU A 61 18.88 1.81 12.93
N ARG A 62 18.51 2.55 13.98
CA ARG A 62 17.17 3.13 14.09
C ARG A 62 16.90 4.26 13.09
N CYS A 63 17.89 5.11 12.80
CA CYS A 63 17.76 6.09 11.73
C CYS A 63 17.55 5.42 10.37
N GLN A 64 18.21 4.29 10.12
CA GLN A 64 18.00 3.49 8.92
C GLN A 64 16.57 2.95 8.83
N LEU A 65 16.03 2.41 9.94
CA LEU A 65 14.63 1.97 9.98
C LEU A 65 13.64 3.09 9.65
N VAL A 66 13.92 4.33 10.05
CA VAL A 66 13.10 5.49 9.68
C VAL A 66 13.16 5.72 8.17
N VAL A 67 14.34 5.65 7.55
CA VAL A 67 14.50 5.82 6.10
C VAL A 67 13.78 4.72 5.32
N GLU A 68 13.91 3.46 5.73
CA GLU A 68 13.20 2.33 5.10
C GLU A 68 11.66 2.49 5.16
N ARG A 69 11.15 3.18 6.19
CA ARG A 69 9.72 3.54 6.29
C ARG A 69 9.37 4.67 5.34
N LEU A 70 10.22 5.71 5.25
CA LEU A 70 10.03 6.83 4.33
C LEU A 70 10.06 6.39 2.87
N GLU A 71 10.93 5.47 2.50
CA GLU A 71 10.98 4.90 1.14
C GLU A 71 9.65 4.23 0.79
N ARG A 72 9.05 3.49 1.72
CA ARG A 72 7.73 2.87 1.49
C ARG A 72 6.62 3.90 1.37
N ILE A 73 6.64 4.94 2.20
CA ILE A 73 5.68 6.05 2.09
C ILE A 73 5.84 6.75 0.74
N ALA A 74 7.07 6.99 0.28
CA ALA A 74 7.34 7.63 -1.01
C ALA A 74 6.78 6.84 -2.21
N MET A 75 6.56 5.52 -2.06
CA MET A 75 5.93 4.68 -3.09
C MET A 75 4.40 4.80 -3.13
N THR A 76 3.77 5.45 -2.15
CA THR A 76 2.31 5.69 -2.15
C THR A 76 1.96 6.91 -2.99
N LYS A 77 0.71 6.97 -3.46
CA LYS A 77 0.22 8.02 -4.37
C LYS A 77 0.40 9.44 -3.81
N ASP A 78 0.26 9.61 -2.50
CA ASP A 78 0.35 10.89 -1.79
C ASP A 78 1.63 11.00 -0.93
N GLY A 79 2.56 10.05 -1.08
CA GLY A 79 3.74 9.91 -0.23
C GLY A 79 4.63 11.15 -0.17
N ASP A 80 4.82 11.82 -1.31
CA ASP A 80 5.65 13.03 -1.39
C ASP A 80 5.10 14.20 -0.57
N ALA A 81 3.77 14.32 -0.45
CA ALA A 81 3.15 15.36 0.36
C ALA A 81 3.36 15.07 1.85
N VAL A 82 3.13 13.80 2.25
CA VAL A 82 3.33 13.33 3.63
C VAL A 82 4.78 13.54 4.07
N ILE A 83 5.76 13.13 3.25
CA ILE A 83 7.18 13.30 3.58
C ILE A 83 7.54 14.77 3.67
N ARG A 84 7.03 15.62 2.77
CA ARG A 84 7.31 17.05 2.77
C ARG A 84 6.78 17.75 4.01
N GLU A 85 5.60 17.38 4.50
CA GLU A 85 5.03 17.92 5.73
C GLU A 85 5.93 17.61 6.95
N ARG A 86 6.59 16.46 6.93
CA ARG A 86 7.40 15.94 8.05
C ARG A 86 8.90 16.13 7.89
N ILE A 87 9.35 16.76 6.81
CA ILE A 87 10.79 16.81 6.49
C ILE A 87 11.60 17.57 7.55
N HIS A 88 11.06 18.65 8.09
CA HIS A 88 11.74 19.44 9.11
C HIS A 88 11.86 18.71 10.45
N GLU A 89 10.88 17.87 10.79
CA GLU A 89 10.92 17.04 12.01
C GLU A 89 12.00 15.95 11.87
N LEU A 90 12.08 15.33 10.69
CA LEU A 90 13.12 14.37 10.34
C LEU A 90 14.53 14.98 10.38
N GLU A 91 14.72 16.11 9.72
CA GLU A 91 16.01 16.83 9.70
C GLU A 91 16.45 17.18 11.12
N ARG A 92 15.53 17.66 11.96
CA ARG A 92 15.81 17.99 13.36
C ARG A 92 16.19 16.75 14.16
N ALA A 93 15.44 15.66 14.04
CA ALA A 93 15.70 14.42 14.79
C ALA A 93 17.03 13.78 14.39
N PHE A 94 17.32 13.70 13.09
CA PHE A 94 18.58 13.17 12.59
C PHE A 94 19.77 14.09 12.90
N GLY A 95 19.60 15.41 12.76
CA GLY A 95 20.62 16.39 13.15
C GLY A 95 20.96 16.31 14.64
N TYR A 96 19.95 16.23 15.50
CA TYR A 96 20.13 16.03 16.95
C TYR A 96 20.83 14.70 17.25
N THR A 97 20.41 13.61 16.61
CA THR A 97 21.04 12.29 16.76
C THR A 97 22.51 12.31 16.34
N ALA A 98 22.84 12.95 15.21
CA ALA A 98 24.22 13.11 14.75
C ALA A 98 25.06 13.89 15.78
N GLN A 99 24.52 14.97 16.35
CA GLN A 99 25.19 15.75 17.38
C GLN A 99 25.46 14.93 18.64
N ILE A 100 24.49 14.14 19.11
CA ILE A 100 24.67 13.26 20.28
C ILE A 100 25.71 12.16 19.99
N ILE A 101 25.70 11.57 18.78
CA ILE A 101 26.74 10.60 18.39
C ILE A 101 28.12 11.23 18.41
N ILE A 102 28.28 12.48 17.95
CA ILE A 102 29.55 13.21 18.05
C ILE A 102 29.94 13.41 19.52
N GLN A 103 29.02 13.93 20.33
CA GLN A 103 29.27 14.26 21.73
C GLN A 103 29.61 13.04 22.59
N VAL A 104 28.90 11.93 22.42
CA VAL A 104 29.11 10.70 23.20
C VAL A 104 30.25 9.88 22.61
N GLY A 105 30.30 9.76 21.28
CA GLY A 105 31.21 8.85 20.60
C GLY A 105 32.65 9.35 20.50
N GLN A 106 32.89 10.66 20.58
CA GLN A 106 34.25 11.22 20.53
C GLN A 106 34.88 11.43 21.91
N GLN A 107 34.16 11.12 22.99
CA GLN A 107 34.71 11.20 24.34
C GLN A 107 35.87 10.23 24.54
N GLY A 108 36.89 10.68 25.27
CA GLY A 108 37.92 9.78 25.80
C GLY A 108 37.33 8.76 26.78
N ILE A 109 38.00 7.62 26.96
CA ILE A 109 37.49 6.49 27.74
C ILE A 109 37.09 6.90 29.17
N ILE A 110 37.95 7.66 29.85
CA ILE A 110 37.70 8.11 31.24
C ILE A 110 36.47 9.03 31.30
N ALA A 111 36.36 10.01 30.38
CA ALA A 111 35.21 10.91 30.32
C ALA A 111 33.91 10.14 30.02
N SER A 112 33.98 9.15 29.11
CA SER A 112 32.86 8.29 28.75
C SER A 112 32.36 7.44 29.93
N LEU A 113 33.28 6.95 30.77
CA LEU A 113 32.94 6.20 31.99
C LEU A 113 32.32 7.12 33.04
N LEU A 114 32.94 8.27 33.32
CA LEU A 114 32.45 9.23 34.31
C LEU A 114 31.08 9.82 33.95
N ARG A 115 30.77 9.92 32.65
CA ARG A 115 29.50 10.46 32.14
C ARG A 115 28.58 9.37 31.58
N SER A 116 28.78 8.11 31.95
CA SER A 116 28.06 6.96 31.36
C SER A 116 26.53 7.07 31.47
N GLU A 117 26.04 7.56 32.61
CA GLU A 117 24.61 7.77 32.88
C GLU A 117 24.04 8.93 32.07
N THR A 118 24.70 10.09 32.08
CA THR A 118 24.30 11.23 31.24
C THR A 118 24.29 10.87 29.76
N ASN A 119 25.32 10.17 29.29
CA ASN A 119 25.41 9.67 27.92
C ASN A 119 24.26 8.68 27.61
N ALA A 120 23.86 7.85 28.57
CA ALA A 120 22.75 6.92 28.41
C ALA A 120 21.42 7.67 28.23
N LEU A 121 21.15 8.67 29.08
CA LEU A 121 19.94 9.51 29.00
C LEU A 121 19.85 10.28 27.68
N GLN A 122 20.97 10.82 27.19
CA GLN A 122 21.00 11.50 25.88
C GLN A 122 20.67 10.53 24.73
N ILE A 123 21.22 9.32 24.77
CA ILE A 123 20.93 8.28 23.77
C ILE A 123 19.48 7.80 23.87
N GLU A 124 18.94 7.69 25.08
CA GLU A 124 17.55 7.33 25.32
C GLU A 124 16.59 8.39 24.77
N SER A 125 16.86 9.67 24.99
CA SER A 125 16.08 10.76 24.40
C SER A 125 16.09 10.73 22.86
N CYS A 126 17.25 10.47 22.22
CA CYS A 126 17.28 10.26 20.77
C CYS A 126 16.45 9.04 20.35
N ASN A 127 16.52 7.95 21.12
CA ASN A 127 15.73 6.75 20.86
C ASN A 127 14.23 7.02 20.94
N GLU A 128 13.76 7.77 21.94
CA GLU A 128 12.36 8.15 22.07
C GLU A 128 11.89 8.98 20.86
N ALA A 129 12.64 10.01 20.47
CA ALA A 129 12.32 10.83 19.30
C ALA A 129 12.25 10.02 17.99
N LEU A 130 13.19 9.09 17.79
CA LEU A 130 13.16 8.18 16.62
C LEU A 130 11.99 7.19 16.71
N THR A 131 11.61 6.74 17.92
CA THR A 131 10.45 5.86 18.13
C THR A 131 9.15 6.57 17.76
N GLU A 132 9.01 7.82 18.16
CA GLU A 132 7.86 8.65 17.87
C GLU A 132 7.69 8.81 16.35
N LEU A 133 8.77 9.15 15.64
CA LEU A 133 8.76 9.24 14.17
C LEU A 133 8.33 7.92 13.51
N ILE A 134 8.91 6.79 13.93
CA ILE A 134 8.51 5.47 13.41
C ILE A 134 7.02 5.20 13.66
N SER A 135 6.53 5.55 14.85
CA SER A 135 5.13 5.33 15.24
C SER A 135 4.17 6.18 14.41
N LEU A 136 4.52 7.45 14.15
CA LEU A 136 3.76 8.33 13.28
C LEU A 136 3.67 7.76 11.85
N PHE A 137 4.79 7.32 11.28
CA PHE A 137 4.79 6.72 9.94
C PHE A 137 3.99 5.40 9.87
N ASN A 138 4.03 4.57 10.91
CA ASN A 138 3.22 3.36 10.96
C ASN A 138 1.72 3.66 11.07
N LEU A 139 1.34 4.72 11.80
CA LEU A 139 -0.05 5.16 11.90
C LEU A 139 -0.55 5.66 10.54
N GLU A 140 0.24 6.46 9.83
CA GLU A 140 -0.08 6.93 8.49
C GLU A 140 -0.30 5.76 7.52
N GLU A 141 0.63 4.80 7.49
CA GLU A 141 0.52 3.57 6.69
C GLU A 141 -0.77 2.79 7.03
N THR A 142 -1.13 2.73 8.32
CA THR A 142 -2.36 2.04 8.77
C THR A 142 -3.63 2.78 8.34
N VAL A 143 -3.63 4.11 8.38
CA VAL A 143 -4.76 4.94 7.95
C VAL A 143 -4.99 4.78 6.45
N ASP A 144 -3.93 4.80 5.66
CA ASP A 144 -3.99 4.60 4.21
C ASP A 144 -4.55 3.21 3.85
N ILE A 145 -4.08 2.15 4.52
CA ILE A 145 -4.61 0.79 4.33
C ILE A 145 -6.10 0.74 4.64
N ARG A 146 -6.54 1.34 5.76
CA ARG A 146 -7.96 1.37 6.15
C ARG A 146 -8.82 2.13 5.16
N ARG A 147 -8.32 3.26 4.65
CA ARG A 147 -9.00 4.03 3.61
C ARG A 147 -9.20 3.18 2.35
N TRP A 148 -8.14 2.53 1.88
CA TRP A 148 -8.20 1.64 0.72
C TRP A 148 -9.19 0.47 0.92
N GLN A 149 -9.17 -0.16 2.09
CA GLN A 149 -10.13 -1.23 2.43
C GLN A 149 -11.59 -0.74 2.40
N THR A 150 -11.83 0.47 2.88
CA THR A 150 -13.17 1.08 2.88
C THR A 150 -13.63 1.36 1.45
N GLU A 151 -12.77 1.93 0.61
CA GLU A 151 -13.06 2.19 -0.80
C GLU A 151 -13.36 0.88 -1.57
N LEU A 152 -12.58 -0.17 -1.31
CA LEU A 152 -12.81 -1.50 -1.88
C LEU A 152 -14.16 -2.10 -1.46
N GLU A 153 -14.51 -1.99 -0.18
CA GLU A 153 -15.78 -2.52 0.32
C GLU A 153 -16.98 -1.77 -0.28
N ILE A 154 -16.88 -0.44 -0.42
CA ILE A 154 -17.89 0.37 -1.11
C ILE A 154 -18.05 -0.08 -2.57
N ALA A 155 -16.95 -0.31 -3.28
CA ALA A 155 -16.99 -0.80 -4.67
C ALA A 155 -17.63 -2.19 -4.74
N ARG A 156 -17.25 -3.11 -3.85
CA ARG A 156 -17.81 -4.47 -3.77
C ARG A 156 -19.33 -4.45 -3.56
N VAL A 157 -19.82 -3.62 -2.64
CA VAL A 157 -21.27 -3.49 -2.37
C VAL A 157 -22.00 -2.94 -3.59
N ARG A 158 -21.42 -1.95 -4.28
CA ARG A 158 -21.98 -1.39 -5.52
C ARG A 158 -22.08 -2.45 -6.61
N ASP A 159 -20.99 -3.17 -6.87
CA ASP A 159 -20.95 -4.21 -7.90
C ASP A 159 -21.97 -5.32 -7.59
N HIS A 160 -22.10 -5.71 -6.32
CA HIS A 160 -23.10 -6.68 -5.90
C HIS A 160 -24.53 -6.18 -6.17
N GLN A 161 -24.82 -4.92 -5.86
CA GLN A 161 -26.12 -4.31 -6.11
C GLN A 161 -26.43 -4.23 -7.62
N GLU A 162 -25.43 -3.92 -8.44
CA GLU A 162 -25.55 -3.92 -9.90
C GLU A 162 -25.88 -5.33 -10.43
N LEU A 163 -25.17 -6.36 -9.95
CA LEU A 163 -25.45 -7.75 -10.31
C LEU A 163 -26.87 -8.18 -9.93
N LEU A 164 -27.36 -7.81 -8.74
CA LEU A 164 -28.73 -8.08 -8.33
C LEU A 164 -29.74 -7.39 -9.26
N SER A 165 -29.49 -6.12 -9.61
CA SER A 165 -30.36 -5.37 -10.52
C SER A 165 -30.40 -5.99 -11.93
N MET A 166 -29.25 -6.47 -12.42
CA MET A 166 -29.15 -7.18 -13.69
C MET A 166 -29.90 -8.52 -13.63
N GLY A 167 -29.76 -9.27 -12.53
CA GLY A 167 -30.50 -10.52 -12.30
C GLY A 167 -32.01 -10.30 -12.39
N GLN A 168 -32.55 -9.29 -11.69
CA GLN A 168 -33.97 -8.95 -11.72
C GLN A 168 -34.46 -8.55 -13.13
N ARG A 169 -33.62 -7.85 -13.90
CA ARG A 169 -33.93 -7.51 -15.30
C ARG A 169 -33.98 -8.75 -16.19
N ILE A 170 -33.09 -9.71 -15.98
CA ILE A 170 -33.08 -10.97 -16.73
C ILE A 170 -34.31 -11.81 -16.36
N GLU A 171 -34.62 -11.94 -15.07
CA GLU A 171 -35.80 -12.68 -14.59
C GLU A 171 -37.10 -12.10 -15.15
N SER A 172 -37.26 -10.77 -15.11
CA SER A 172 -38.43 -10.10 -15.69
C SER A 172 -38.49 -10.26 -17.21
N GLY A 173 -37.36 -10.18 -17.91
CA GLY A 173 -37.24 -10.48 -19.34
C GLY A 173 -37.66 -11.92 -19.68
N ASN A 174 -37.16 -12.91 -18.94
CA ASN A 174 -37.52 -14.31 -19.09
C ASN A 174 -39.01 -14.56 -18.83
N ALA A 175 -39.58 -13.90 -17.82
CA ALA A 175 -41.01 -13.99 -17.54
C ALA A 175 -41.86 -13.38 -18.66
N ALA A 176 -41.39 -12.34 -19.36
CA ALA A 176 -42.05 -11.80 -20.53
C ALA A 176 -41.97 -12.75 -21.74
N ILE A 177 -40.79 -13.31 -22.01
CA ILE A 177 -40.58 -14.29 -23.09
C ILE A 177 -41.45 -15.53 -22.87
N ASN A 178 -41.49 -16.07 -21.66
CA ASN A 178 -42.31 -17.25 -21.34
C ASN A 178 -43.81 -16.99 -21.54
N ARG A 179 -44.29 -15.79 -21.23
CA ARG A 179 -45.69 -15.40 -21.49
C ARG A 179 -45.99 -15.34 -22.98
N GLU A 180 -45.09 -14.75 -23.77
CA GLU A 180 -45.22 -14.68 -25.22
C GLU A 180 -45.22 -16.10 -25.85
N LEU A 181 -44.30 -16.96 -25.43
CA LEU A 181 -44.25 -18.36 -25.88
C LEU A 181 -45.54 -19.13 -25.53
N ALA A 182 -46.08 -18.92 -24.33
CA ALA A 182 -47.36 -19.53 -23.92
C ALA A 182 -48.53 -19.04 -24.80
N GLN A 183 -48.58 -17.75 -25.11
CA GLN A 183 -49.59 -17.16 -25.99
C GLN A 183 -49.48 -17.70 -27.43
N GLN A 184 -48.26 -17.82 -27.95
CA GLN A 184 -48.02 -18.40 -29.27
C GLN A 184 -48.41 -19.88 -29.31
N GLY A 185 -48.11 -20.64 -28.25
CA GLY A 185 -48.54 -22.04 -28.10
C GLY A 185 -50.06 -22.21 -28.09
N ALA A 186 -50.79 -21.33 -27.38
CA ALA A 186 -52.25 -21.31 -27.40
C ALA A 186 -52.80 -21.00 -28.80
N THR A 187 -52.22 -20.02 -29.48
CA THR A 187 -52.60 -19.63 -30.85
C THR A 187 -52.38 -20.78 -31.85
N LEU A 188 -51.23 -21.44 -31.80
CA LEU A 188 -50.92 -22.62 -32.61
C LEU A 188 -51.92 -23.75 -32.38
N THR A 189 -52.27 -24.01 -31.11
CA THR A 189 -53.25 -25.03 -30.73
C THR A 189 -54.62 -24.74 -31.34
N GLU A 190 -55.06 -23.48 -31.35
CA GLU A 190 -56.33 -23.09 -31.96
C GLU A 190 -56.30 -23.23 -33.49
N VAL A 191 -55.21 -22.83 -34.15
CA VAL A 191 -55.04 -23.03 -35.60
C VAL A 191 -55.10 -24.51 -35.96
N LEU A 192 -54.41 -25.38 -35.20
CA LEU A 192 -54.46 -26.83 -35.41
C LEU A 192 -55.88 -27.38 -35.22
N ARG A 193 -56.63 -26.88 -34.22
CA ARG A 193 -58.03 -27.25 -33.99
C ARG A 193 -58.91 -26.90 -35.19
N VAL A 194 -58.80 -25.68 -35.70
CA VAL A 194 -59.55 -25.22 -36.89
C VAL A 194 -59.20 -26.08 -38.11
N LEU A 195 -57.92 -26.33 -38.36
CA LEU A 195 -57.48 -27.18 -39.46
C LEU A 195 -58.05 -28.59 -39.35
N HIS A 196 -58.03 -29.21 -38.17
CA HIS A 196 -58.56 -30.54 -37.94
C HIS A 196 -60.08 -30.61 -38.20
N VAL A 197 -60.84 -29.61 -37.74
CA VAL A 197 -62.29 -29.51 -38.02
C VAL A 197 -62.56 -29.34 -39.52
N CYS A 198 -61.84 -28.44 -40.19
CA CYS A 198 -61.99 -28.17 -41.62
C CYS A 198 -61.66 -29.41 -42.47
N TRP A 199 -60.57 -30.11 -42.15
CA TRP A 199 -60.17 -31.33 -42.83
C TRP A 199 -61.16 -32.47 -42.57
N GLY A 200 -61.61 -32.66 -41.33
CA GLY A 200 -62.64 -33.65 -41.00
C GLY A 200 -63.93 -33.44 -41.80
N ARG A 201 -64.41 -32.19 -41.91
CA ARG A 201 -65.59 -31.86 -42.72
C ARG A 201 -65.37 -32.13 -44.22
N ARG A 202 -64.18 -31.83 -44.73
CA ARG A 202 -63.83 -32.07 -46.15
C ARG A 202 -63.79 -33.57 -46.46
N LEU A 203 -63.15 -34.36 -45.59
CA LEU A 203 -63.11 -35.82 -45.71
C LEU A 203 -64.50 -36.45 -45.61
N PHE A 204 -65.36 -35.96 -44.72
CA PHE A 204 -66.75 -36.42 -44.60
C PHE A 204 -67.55 -36.15 -45.89
N ARG A 205 -67.42 -34.95 -46.49
CA ARG A 205 -68.03 -34.65 -47.80
C ARG A 205 -67.54 -35.56 -48.91
N ILE A 206 -66.24 -35.85 -48.98
CA ILE A 206 -65.68 -36.72 -50.02
C ILE A 206 -66.20 -38.16 -49.86
N ARG A 207 -66.37 -38.65 -48.62
CA ARG A 207 -66.98 -39.97 -48.37
C ARG A 207 -68.46 -40.02 -48.69
N ALA A 208 -69.21 -38.94 -48.46
CA ALA A 208 -70.65 -38.89 -48.76
C ALA A 208 -70.97 -38.82 -50.28
N LEU A 209 -69.97 -38.55 -51.12
CA LEU A 209 -70.09 -38.52 -52.58
C LEU A 209 -69.65 -39.83 -53.25
N ARG A 210 -69.25 -40.84 -52.47
CA ARG A 210 -68.97 -42.20 -52.94
C ARG A 210 -70.07 -43.13 -52.45
#